data_AF-A0A928FFM8-F1
#
_entry.id   AF-A0A928FFM8-F1
#
_cell.length_a   1.000
_cell.length_b   1.000
_cell.length_c   1.000
_cell.angle_alpha   90.00
_cell.angle_beta   90.00
_cell.angle_gamma   90.00
#
_symmetry.space_group_name_H-M   'P 1'
#
loop_
_entity.id
_entity.type
_entity.pdbx_description
1 polymer ?
#
loop_
_entity_poly.entity_id
_entity_poly.type
_entity_poly.pdbx_seq_one_letter_code
_entity_poly.pdbx_strand_id
1 'polypeptide(L)'
;MKKKIILLIVILALFIPTLIAVGYYINAQNAPVAERTVEKLTVTDLDGNVFVFDKSSKESKEMISFFIGMNNSAKQINALPDQLKGAECYEAVYRSFNKDKVYKYYFTDNPNEAYYVDARNKTYSINSDKAVKFLSMKYSESSFEASKEPELTVSNQSVLEPVNIDWKYKAGAGEFISTSYTGKPDINAEYPVSGSLQLAFSEHQPDYVTVKIMQGDEVIFDDLYENLTTNDIGETNKKFNIEVNAKWYESADNEFYGEALYKFTANVSAPAYFYLGEDTIEHGEFVVLTGKNILDINSIVFKSEPSINYTPKFYQEGDFVVALIPVSIALEYSPSYKFTVSSGGVTEEFNLNVTERAKKSNIYSKAPATLVNRTRTQAALDAFSNALKSTVNTNESVRYWDGVFSEPVSRLIRWGFGRTIVVSSTATQFVNQGVDYVVNAGDLAVAVNKGKVVYVGEQVYSGKLVVVDHGYGLKSWYMNLSSISVKVGDIVEKGGELGIVGDTGFTNDGVNLHYELTINGVPVCPYPLNEEGIKMYVGEKPAQPEEPSEEPAETETAE
;
A
#
# COMPACT_ATOMS: atom_id res chain seq x y z
N MET A 1 -83.90 -31.52 7.22
CA MET A 1 -82.54 -31.80 6.70
C MET A 1 -82.39 -31.52 5.20
N LYS A 2 -83.26 -32.03 4.30
CA LYS A 2 -83.09 -31.91 2.84
C LYS A 2 -82.87 -30.48 2.29
N LYS A 3 -83.62 -29.47 2.73
CA LYS A 3 -83.45 -28.08 2.26
C LYS A 3 -82.09 -27.45 2.63
N LYS A 4 -81.55 -27.76 3.81
CA LYS A 4 -80.22 -27.26 4.24
C LYS A 4 -79.08 -27.90 3.46
N ILE A 5 -79.23 -29.19 3.08
CA ILE A 5 -78.25 -29.92 2.27
C ILE A 5 -78.24 -29.38 0.82
N ILE A 6 -79.41 -29.15 0.23
CA ILE A 6 -79.51 -28.58 -1.13
C ILE A 6 -78.92 -27.16 -1.18
N LEU A 7 -79.20 -26.33 -0.18
CA LEU A 7 -78.62 -24.98 -0.10
C LEU A 7 -77.09 -25.02 0.04
N LEU A 8 -76.55 -25.96 0.83
CA LEU A 8 -75.10 -26.15 0.97
C LEU A 8 -74.45 -26.59 -0.35
N ILE A 9 -75.09 -27.49 -1.11
CA ILE A 9 -74.62 -27.95 -2.42
C ILE A 9 -74.63 -26.81 -3.44
N VAL A 10 -75.68 -25.98 -3.47
CA VAL A 10 -75.77 -24.82 -4.37
C VAL A 10 -74.71 -23.77 -4.01
N ILE A 11 -74.49 -23.51 -2.72
CA ILE A 11 -73.42 -22.60 -2.26
C ILE A 11 -72.04 -23.14 -2.67
N LEU A 12 -71.76 -24.43 -2.43
CA LEU A 12 -70.50 -25.06 -2.87
C LEU A 12 -70.31 -24.99 -4.39
N ALA A 13 -71.38 -25.22 -5.17
CA ALA A 13 -71.34 -25.15 -6.63
C ALA A 13 -71.03 -23.73 -7.16
N LEU A 14 -71.46 -22.68 -6.44
CA LEU A 14 -71.13 -21.29 -6.79
C LEU A 14 -69.65 -20.94 -6.54
N PHE A 15 -68.96 -21.64 -5.64
CA PHE A 15 -67.54 -21.45 -5.39
C PHE A 15 -66.63 -22.25 -6.34
N ILE A 16 -67.16 -23.23 -7.09
CA ILE A 16 -66.35 -24.04 -8.02
C ILE A 16 -65.63 -23.19 -9.08
N PRO A 17 -66.27 -22.22 -9.78
CA PRO A 17 -65.58 -21.37 -10.74
C PRO A 17 -64.48 -20.53 -10.10
N THR A 18 -64.70 -20.04 -8.87
CA THR A 18 -63.71 -19.27 -8.11
C THR A 18 -62.54 -20.14 -7.69
N LEU A 19 -62.78 -21.36 -7.21
CA LEU A 19 -61.73 -22.32 -6.84
C LEU A 19 -60.93 -22.79 -8.06
N ILE A 20 -61.60 -22.97 -9.22
CA ILE A 20 -60.93 -23.26 -10.49
C ILE A 20 -60.09 -22.05 -10.93
N ALA A 21 -60.61 -20.83 -10.83
CA ALA A 21 -59.88 -19.61 -11.16
C ALA A 21 -58.69 -19.39 -10.23
N VAL A 22 -58.85 -19.62 -8.93
CA VAL A 22 -57.77 -19.56 -7.92
C VAL A 22 -56.75 -20.67 -8.18
N GLY A 23 -57.18 -21.90 -8.47
CA GLY A 23 -56.29 -22.99 -8.84
C GLY A 23 -55.52 -22.72 -10.13
N TYR A 24 -56.17 -22.15 -11.14
CA TYR A 24 -55.54 -21.72 -12.39
C TYR A 24 -54.57 -20.55 -12.16
N TYR A 25 -54.93 -19.59 -11.30
CA TYR A 25 -54.09 -18.47 -10.91
C TYR A 25 -52.85 -18.92 -10.11
N ILE A 26 -53.00 -19.89 -9.19
CA ILE A 26 -51.89 -20.50 -8.44
C ILE A 26 -51.00 -21.33 -9.39
N ASN A 27 -51.60 -22.11 -10.29
CA ASN A 27 -50.84 -22.91 -11.25
C ASN A 27 -50.09 -22.03 -12.27
N ALA A 28 -50.73 -20.96 -12.77
CA ALA A 28 -50.11 -19.97 -13.65
C ALA A 28 -48.98 -19.21 -12.93
N GLN A 29 -49.09 -19.00 -11.62
CA GLN A 29 -47.99 -18.47 -10.81
C GLN A 29 -46.80 -19.43 -10.73
N ASN A 30 -47.03 -20.74 -10.64
CA ASN A 30 -45.97 -21.75 -10.52
C ASN A 30 -45.43 -22.27 -11.87
N ALA A 31 -46.05 -21.88 -12.98
CA ALA A 31 -45.60 -22.20 -14.33
C ALA A 31 -44.38 -21.36 -14.75
N PRO A 32 -43.56 -21.84 -15.71
CA PRO A 32 -42.56 -21.00 -16.37
C PRO A 32 -43.19 -19.71 -16.90
N VAL A 33 -42.40 -18.64 -16.98
CA VAL A 33 -42.85 -17.38 -17.59
C VAL A 33 -43.24 -17.60 -19.04
N ALA A 34 -44.35 -16.98 -19.45
CA ALA A 34 -44.84 -17.01 -20.82
C ALA A 34 -44.84 -15.59 -21.37
N GLU A 35 -44.44 -15.42 -22.63
CA GLU A 35 -44.27 -14.10 -23.28
C GLU A 35 -45.49 -13.20 -23.12
N ARG A 36 -46.70 -13.74 -23.33
CA ARG A 36 -47.95 -12.98 -23.20
C ARG A 36 -48.16 -12.39 -21.80
N THR A 37 -47.61 -13.01 -20.76
CA THR A 37 -47.83 -12.63 -19.35
C THR A 37 -46.71 -11.78 -18.77
N VAL A 38 -45.57 -11.65 -19.44
CA VAL A 38 -44.46 -10.80 -18.98
C VAL A 38 -44.82 -9.33 -19.26
N GLU A 39 -44.74 -8.50 -18.23
CA GLU A 39 -44.98 -7.05 -18.31
C GLU A 39 -43.66 -6.28 -18.43
N LYS A 40 -42.63 -6.76 -17.72
CA LYS A 40 -41.29 -6.19 -17.67
C LYS A 40 -40.26 -7.30 -17.43
N LEU A 41 -39.10 -7.17 -18.05
CA LEU A 41 -37.90 -7.96 -17.83
C LEU A 41 -36.79 -6.99 -17.39
N THR A 42 -36.14 -7.29 -16.28
CA THR A 42 -34.96 -6.56 -15.82
C THR A 42 -33.79 -7.52 -15.84
N VAL A 43 -32.70 -7.21 -16.52
CA VAL A 43 -31.49 -8.03 -16.57
C VAL A 43 -30.36 -7.27 -15.90
N THR A 44 -29.74 -7.85 -14.89
CA THR A 44 -28.53 -7.35 -14.27
C THR A 44 -27.36 -8.17 -14.77
N ASP A 45 -26.30 -7.53 -15.25
CA ASP A 45 -25.12 -8.19 -15.79
C ASP A 45 -24.09 -8.54 -14.70
N LEU A 46 -22.86 -8.91 -15.10
CA LEU A 46 -21.81 -9.34 -14.16
C LEU A 46 -21.18 -8.16 -13.40
N ASP A 47 -21.17 -6.96 -14.00
CA ASP A 47 -20.63 -5.74 -13.39
C ASP A 47 -21.68 -4.96 -12.57
N GLY A 48 -22.95 -5.42 -12.60
CA GLY A 48 -24.06 -4.83 -11.85
C GLY A 48 -24.87 -3.79 -12.63
N ASN A 49 -24.64 -3.63 -13.94
CA ASN A 49 -25.44 -2.76 -14.80
C ASN A 49 -26.85 -3.34 -14.98
N VAL A 50 -27.85 -2.46 -15.00
CA VAL A 50 -29.27 -2.86 -15.01
C VAL A 50 -29.93 -2.46 -16.34
N PHE A 51 -30.35 -3.45 -17.12
CA PHE A 51 -31.08 -3.30 -18.36
C PHE A 51 -32.57 -3.56 -18.16
N VAL A 52 -33.42 -2.61 -18.56
CA VAL A 52 -34.88 -2.68 -18.39
C VAL A 52 -35.60 -2.79 -19.73
N PHE A 53 -36.38 -3.86 -19.88
CA PHE A 53 -37.19 -4.12 -21.06
C PHE A 53 -38.68 -4.22 -20.67
N ASP A 54 -39.52 -3.36 -21.23
CA ASP A 54 -40.97 -3.41 -21.04
C ASP A 54 -41.73 -3.48 -22.39
N LYS A 55 -43.05 -3.36 -22.37
CA LYS A 55 -43.89 -3.41 -23.59
C LYS A 55 -44.00 -2.05 -24.32
N SER A 56 -43.19 -1.05 -23.98
CA SER A 56 -43.28 0.28 -24.58
C SER A 56 -42.57 0.36 -25.94
N SER A 57 -41.38 -0.25 -26.09
CA SER A 57 -40.55 -0.14 -27.28
C SER A 57 -40.52 -1.43 -28.11
N LYS A 58 -40.12 -1.33 -29.39
CA LYS A 58 -39.94 -2.51 -30.27
C LYS A 58 -38.76 -3.36 -29.79
N GLU A 59 -37.62 -2.73 -29.49
CA GLU A 59 -36.41 -3.40 -28.99
C GLU A 59 -36.69 -4.17 -27.69
N SER A 60 -37.38 -3.54 -26.73
CA SER A 60 -37.73 -4.18 -25.46
C SER A 60 -38.66 -5.38 -25.65
N LYS A 61 -39.63 -5.30 -26.58
CA LYS A 61 -40.48 -6.45 -26.93
C LYS A 61 -39.66 -7.59 -27.53
N GLU A 62 -38.77 -7.28 -28.48
CA GLU A 62 -37.90 -8.26 -29.12
C GLU A 62 -36.95 -8.94 -28.10
N MET A 63 -36.43 -8.20 -27.12
CA MET A 63 -35.61 -8.76 -26.04
C MET A 63 -36.41 -9.67 -25.11
N ILE A 64 -37.63 -9.28 -24.72
CA ILE A 64 -38.53 -10.16 -23.96
C ILE A 64 -38.81 -11.44 -24.76
N SER A 65 -39.17 -11.32 -26.04
CA SER A 65 -39.42 -12.46 -26.93
C SER A 65 -38.18 -13.35 -27.07
N PHE A 66 -36.99 -12.76 -27.18
CA PHE A 66 -35.73 -13.48 -27.28
C PHE A 66 -35.45 -14.34 -26.05
N PHE A 67 -35.50 -13.75 -24.85
CA PHE A 67 -35.25 -14.46 -23.60
C PHE A 67 -36.28 -15.57 -23.35
N ILE A 68 -37.56 -15.31 -23.62
CA ILE A 68 -38.61 -16.33 -23.51
C ILE A 68 -38.42 -17.44 -24.55
N GLY A 69 -38.10 -17.10 -25.79
CA GLY A 69 -37.79 -18.05 -26.85
C GLY A 69 -36.59 -18.94 -26.50
N MET A 70 -35.53 -18.34 -25.95
CA MET A 70 -34.36 -19.04 -25.43
C MET A 70 -34.75 -20.04 -24.34
N ASN A 71 -35.49 -19.58 -23.32
CA ASN A 71 -35.95 -20.43 -22.22
C ASN A 71 -36.78 -21.63 -22.71
N ASN A 72 -37.69 -21.39 -23.66
CA ASN A 72 -38.59 -22.42 -24.20
C ASN A 72 -37.85 -23.46 -25.06
N SER A 73 -36.74 -23.09 -25.68
CA SER A 73 -35.92 -23.98 -26.51
C SER A 73 -34.88 -24.78 -25.72
N ALA A 74 -34.67 -24.45 -24.45
CA ALA A 74 -33.64 -25.06 -23.61
C ALA A 74 -34.04 -26.45 -23.12
N LYS A 75 -33.04 -27.30 -22.87
CA LYS A 75 -33.22 -28.67 -22.39
C LYS A 75 -33.00 -28.75 -20.89
N GLN A 76 -33.96 -29.29 -20.14
CA GLN A 76 -33.79 -29.48 -18.70
C GLN A 76 -32.68 -30.51 -18.41
N ILE A 77 -31.81 -30.21 -17.46
CA ILE A 77 -30.74 -31.09 -16.98
C ILE A 77 -30.86 -31.30 -15.46
N ASN A 78 -30.09 -32.25 -14.91
CA ASN A 78 -30.20 -32.65 -13.51
C ASN A 78 -29.71 -31.57 -12.53
N ALA A 79 -28.60 -30.90 -12.85
CA ALA A 79 -27.99 -29.87 -12.03
C ALA A 79 -27.09 -28.97 -12.87
N LEU A 80 -26.77 -27.79 -12.33
CA LEU A 80 -25.75 -26.91 -12.88
C LEU A 80 -24.36 -27.60 -12.80
N PRO A 81 -23.54 -27.53 -13.85
CA PRO A 81 -22.17 -28.05 -13.83
C PRO A 81 -21.39 -27.54 -12.61
N ASP A 82 -20.54 -28.38 -12.03
CA ASP A 82 -19.83 -28.06 -10.78
C ASP A 82 -18.96 -26.81 -10.91
N GLN A 83 -18.37 -26.57 -12.08
CA GLN A 83 -17.55 -25.39 -12.39
C GLN A 83 -18.31 -24.05 -12.34
N LEU A 84 -19.64 -24.07 -12.49
CA LEU A 84 -20.48 -22.87 -12.47
C LEU A 84 -21.17 -22.67 -11.11
N LYS A 85 -20.96 -23.56 -10.14
CA LYS A 85 -21.54 -23.40 -8.80
C LYS A 85 -20.84 -22.27 -8.06
N GLY A 86 -21.58 -21.19 -7.81
CA GLY A 86 -21.04 -20.00 -7.15
C GLY A 86 -20.35 -19.02 -8.11
N ALA A 87 -20.32 -19.33 -9.41
CA ALA A 87 -19.92 -18.36 -10.43
C ALA A 87 -20.94 -17.21 -10.50
N GLU A 88 -20.45 -16.03 -10.89
CA GLU A 88 -21.29 -14.88 -11.21
C GLU A 88 -22.21 -15.21 -12.40
N CYS A 89 -23.36 -14.53 -12.44
CA CYS A 89 -24.39 -14.82 -13.43
C CYS A 89 -25.23 -13.59 -13.72
N TYR A 90 -25.80 -13.54 -14.91
CA TYR A 90 -26.81 -12.54 -15.23
C TYR A 90 -28.08 -12.88 -14.46
N GLU A 91 -28.60 -11.91 -13.71
CA GLU A 91 -29.86 -12.06 -13.00
C GLU A 91 -30.98 -11.43 -13.82
N ALA A 92 -31.96 -12.23 -14.24
CA ALA A 92 -33.13 -11.76 -14.97
C ALA A 92 -34.39 -11.84 -14.12
N VAL A 93 -35.01 -10.70 -13.86
CA VAL A 93 -36.25 -10.56 -13.10
C VAL A 93 -37.41 -10.34 -14.07
N TYR A 94 -38.27 -11.36 -14.19
CA TYR A 94 -39.50 -11.30 -14.98
C TYR A 94 -40.68 -10.87 -14.10
N ARG A 95 -41.23 -9.67 -14.37
CA ARG A 95 -42.49 -9.19 -13.79
C ARG A 95 -43.66 -9.78 -14.55
N SER A 96 -44.49 -10.60 -13.89
CA SER A 96 -45.69 -11.19 -14.48
C SER A 96 -46.79 -11.34 -13.43
N PHE A 97 -48.03 -10.94 -13.74
CA PHE A 97 -49.15 -10.95 -12.80
C PHE A 97 -48.84 -10.28 -11.45
N ASN A 98 -48.14 -9.14 -11.50
CA ASN A 98 -47.68 -8.40 -10.31
C ASN A 98 -46.71 -9.16 -9.38
N LYS A 99 -46.02 -10.19 -9.89
CA LYS A 99 -44.97 -10.92 -9.17
C LYS A 99 -43.68 -10.97 -9.97
N ASP A 100 -42.58 -11.03 -9.23
CA ASP A 100 -41.24 -11.14 -9.78
C ASP A 100 -40.78 -12.60 -9.76
N LYS A 101 -40.25 -13.07 -10.88
CA LYS A 101 -39.64 -14.39 -11.01
C LYS A 101 -38.19 -14.18 -11.42
N VAL A 102 -37.27 -14.61 -10.56
CA VAL A 102 -35.83 -14.47 -10.76
C VAL A 102 -35.30 -15.69 -11.49
N TYR A 103 -34.56 -15.45 -12.56
CA TYR A 103 -33.83 -16.45 -13.33
C TYR A 103 -32.36 -16.09 -13.31
N LYS A 104 -31.47 -17.09 -13.27
CA LYS A 104 -30.02 -16.90 -13.32
C LYS A 104 -29.46 -17.48 -14.59
N TYR A 105 -28.78 -16.69 -15.40
CA TYR A 105 -28.18 -17.12 -16.67
C TYR A 105 -26.67 -17.15 -16.57
N TYR A 106 -26.10 -18.27 -16.99
CA TYR A 106 -24.67 -18.54 -17.01
C TYR A 106 -24.26 -18.67 -18.46
N PHE A 107 -23.63 -17.63 -19.01
CA PHE A 107 -23.03 -17.67 -20.33
C PHE A 107 -21.52 -17.81 -20.16
N THR A 108 -20.92 -18.75 -20.87
CA THR A 108 -19.46 -18.94 -20.90
C THR A 108 -18.91 -18.56 -22.27
N ASP A 109 -17.59 -18.51 -22.38
CA ASP A 109 -16.83 -18.36 -23.63
C ASP A 109 -17.15 -19.43 -24.68
N ASN A 110 -17.54 -20.64 -24.25
CA ASN A 110 -18.07 -21.70 -25.10
C ASN A 110 -19.60 -21.64 -25.17
N PRO A 111 -20.21 -21.25 -26.31
CA PRO A 111 -21.67 -21.16 -26.42
C PRO A 111 -22.43 -22.48 -26.22
N ASN A 112 -21.75 -23.62 -26.26
CA ASN A 112 -22.34 -24.93 -25.93
C ASN A 112 -22.47 -25.18 -24.42
N GLU A 113 -21.86 -24.32 -23.60
CA GLU A 113 -21.83 -24.38 -22.14
C GLU A 113 -22.61 -23.22 -21.52
N ALA A 114 -23.72 -22.84 -22.15
CA ALA A 114 -24.66 -21.86 -21.60
C ALA A 114 -25.81 -22.53 -20.84
N TYR A 115 -26.16 -21.98 -19.67
CA TYR A 115 -27.18 -22.56 -18.78
C TYR A 115 -28.08 -21.47 -18.17
N TYR A 116 -29.28 -21.87 -17.73
CA TYR A 116 -30.02 -21.05 -16.78
C TYR A 116 -30.66 -21.87 -15.67
N VAL A 117 -30.90 -21.21 -14.55
CA VAL A 117 -31.67 -21.71 -13.41
C VAL A 117 -32.95 -20.89 -13.32
N ASP A 118 -34.10 -21.56 -13.37
CA ASP A 118 -35.39 -20.90 -13.26
C ASP A 118 -35.74 -20.51 -11.81
N ALA A 119 -36.82 -19.75 -11.62
CA ALA A 119 -37.33 -19.35 -10.31
C ALA A 119 -37.72 -20.51 -9.37
N ARG A 120 -37.66 -21.77 -9.82
CA ARG A 120 -37.94 -22.99 -9.06
C ARG A 120 -36.67 -23.82 -8.81
N ASN A 121 -35.50 -23.24 -9.06
CA ASN A 121 -34.20 -23.89 -8.98
C ASN A 121 -34.03 -25.11 -9.90
N LYS A 122 -34.76 -25.15 -11.02
CA LYS A 122 -34.51 -26.14 -12.07
C LYS A 122 -33.49 -25.61 -13.06
N THR A 123 -32.55 -26.47 -13.45
CA THR A 123 -31.47 -26.12 -14.37
C THR A 123 -31.78 -26.58 -15.81
N TYR A 124 -31.40 -25.74 -16.76
CA TYR A 124 -31.59 -25.94 -18.19
C TYR A 124 -30.30 -25.62 -18.94
N SER A 125 -29.94 -26.43 -19.94
CA SER A 125 -28.91 -26.10 -20.92
C SER A 125 -29.51 -25.31 -22.09
N ILE A 126 -28.94 -24.14 -22.36
CA ILE A 126 -29.35 -23.23 -23.43
C ILE A 126 -28.83 -23.77 -24.77
N ASN A 127 -29.60 -23.59 -25.85
CA ASN A 127 -29.14 -23.95 -27.18
C ASN A 127 -28.03 -22.99 -27.63
N SER A 128 -26.95 -23.54 -28.21
CA SER A 128 -25.79 -22.75 -28.61
C SER A 128 -26.12 -21.67 -29.63
N ASP A 129 -27.12 -21.86 -30.50
CA ASP A 129 -27.58 -20.80 -31.42
C ASP A 129 -28.15 -19.57 -30.69
N LYS A 130 -28.83 -19.78 -29.56
CA LYS A 130 -29.36 -18.71 -28.70
C LYS A 130 -28.27 -18.09 -27.86
N ALA A 131 -27.36 -18.89 -27.32
CA ALA A 131 -26.21 -18.41 -26.57
C ALA A 131 -25.33 -17.50 -27.44
N VAL A 132 -24.95 -17.96 -28.63
CA VAL A 132 -24.23 -17.14 -29.64
C VAL A 132 -24.96 -15.84 -29.91
N LYS A 133 -26.27 -15.89 -30.14
CA LYS A 133 -27.06 -14.69 -30.43
C LYS A 133 -27.13 -13.71 -29.26
N PHE A 134 -27.15 -14.18 -28.01
CA PHE A 134 -27.09 -13.28 -26.85
C PHE A 134 -25.70 -12.67 -26.72
N LEU A 135 -24.67 -13.50 -26.85
CA LEU A 135 -23.26 -13.13 -26.76
C LEU A 135 -22.82 -12.15 -27.85
N SER A 136 -23.59 -11.98 -28.93
CA SER A 136 -23.35 -10.97 -29.97
C SER A 136 -24.13 -9.66 -29.75
N MET A 137 -24.86 -9.51 -28.65
CA MET A 137 -25.59 -8.28 -28.32
C MET A 137 -24.77 -7.37 -27.39
N LYS A 138 -25.00 -6.06 -27.44
CA LYS A 138 -24.42 -5.09 -26.48
C LYS A 138 -24.71 -5.38 -25.00
N TYR A 139 -25.70 -6.23 -24.71
CA TYR A 139 -26.11 -6.57 -23.33
C TYR A 139 -25.25 -7.66 -22.69
N SER A 140 -24.33 -8.26 -23.45
CA SER A 140 -23.42 -9.30 -22.96
C SER A 140 -21.99 -8.78 -22.80
N GLU A 141 -21.79 -7.47 -22.79
CA GLU A 141 -20.48 -6.83 -22.73
C GLU A 141 -19.65 -7.35 -21.55
N SER A 142 -20.23 -7.33 -20.33
CA SER A 142 -19.59 -7.82 -19.11
C SER A 142 -19.17 -9.30 -19.14
N SER A 143 -19.56 -10.09 -20.15
CA SER A 143 -19.10 -11.47 -20.32
C SER A 143 -17.72 -11.60 -20.94
N PHE A 144 -17.14 -10.51 -21.47
CA PHE A 144 -15.88 -10.54 -22.19
C PHE A 144 -14.85 -9.68 -21.50
N GLU A 145 -13.75 -10.29 -21.07
CA GLU A 145 -12.64 -9.54 -20.46
C GLU A 145 -12.10 -8.48 -21.42
N ALA A 146 -11.99 -8.82 -22.71
CA ALA A 146 -11.62 -7.91 -23.79
C ALA A 146 -12.54 -6.70 -23.98
N SER A 147 -13.75 -6.70 -23.39
CA SER A 147 -14.63 -5.53 -23.40
C SER A 147 -14.19 -4.45 -22.43
N LYS A 148 -13.41 -4.79 -21.40
CA LYS A 148 -12.95 -3.82 -20.41
C LYS A 148 -12.12 -2.75 -21.10
N GLU A 149 -12.55 -1.53 -20.89
CA GLU A 149 -11.88 -0.38 -21.47
C GLU A 149 -10.53 -0.15 -20.79
N PRO A 150 -9.51 0.27 -21.55
CA PRO A 150 -8.23 0.61 -20.97
C PRO A 150 -8.38 1.83 -20.05
N GLU A 151 -7.80 1.75 -18.86
CA GLU A 151 -7.69 2.87 -17.94
C GLU A 151 -6.26 3.41 -18.00
N LEU A 152 -6.12 4.73 -17.92
CA LEU A 152 -4.82 5.40 -17.85
C LEU A 152 -4.49 5.75 -16.40
N THR A 153 -3.36 5.30 -15.89
CA THR A 153 -2.79 5.77 -14.62
C THR A 153 -1.73 6.82 -14.87
N VAL A 154 -1.86 7.97 -14.20
CA VAL A 154 -0.86 9.06 -14.21
C VAL A 154 -0.09 9.06 -12.90
N SER A 155 1.25 9.09 -13.00
CA SER A 155 2.19 9.16 -11.87
C SER A 155 1.94 8.10 -10.77
N ASN A 156 1.39 6.94 -11.13
CA ASN A 156 1.00 5.85 -10.22
C ASN A 156 0.01 6.24 -9.11
N GLN A 157 -0.74 7.33 -9.28
CA GLN A 157 -1.62 7.86 -8.23
C GLN A 157 -3.08 7.96 -8.67
N SER A 158 -3.35 8.25 -9.94
CA SER A 158 -4.70 8.55 -10.39
C SER A 158 -5.07 7.78 -11.63
N VAL A 159 -6.17 7.05 -11.54
CA VAL A 159 -6.81 6.33 -12.64
C VAL A 159 -7.72 7.29 -13.39
N LEU A 160 -7.58 7.30 -14.70
CA LEU A 160 -8.30 8.14 -15.65
C LEU A 160 -9.07 7.26 -16.64
N GLU A 161 -10.36 7.53 -16.74
CA GLU A 161 -11.20 7.02 -17.83
C GLU A 161 -10.96 7.85 -19.12
N PRO A 162 -11.15 7.25 -20.30
CA PRO A 162 -11.02 7.97 -21.55
C PRO A 162 -12.16 8.98 -21.75
N VAL A 163 -11.82 10.12 -22.34
CA VAL A 163 -12.77 11.18 -22.72
C VAL A 163 -13.50 10.81 -24.01
N ASN A 164 -12.82 10.09 -24.88
CA ASN A 164 -13.41 9.52 -26.08
C ASN A 164 -12.79 8.15 -26.31
N ILE A 165 -13.62 7.17 -26.64
CA ILE A 165 -13.15 5.83 -26.96
C ILE A 165 -13.91 5.29 -28.18
N ASP A 166 -13.19 4.66 -29.09
CA ASP A 166 -13.72 3.73 -30.09
C ASP A 166 -13.06 2.37 -29.83
N TRP A 167 -13.78 1.53 -29.08
CA TRP A 167 -13.31 0.22 -28.67
C TRP A 167 -14.07 -0.87 -29.41
N LYS A 168 -13.38 -1.92 -29.81
CA LYS A 168 -13.98 -3.09 -30.45
C LYS A 168 -13.40 -4.32 -29.81
N TYR A 169 -14.27 -5.24 -29.39
CA TYR A 169 -13.87 -6.50 -28.78
C TYR A 169 -14.57 -7.67 -29.45
N LYS A 170 -13.89 -8.82 -29.45
CA LYS A 170 -14.31 -10.05 -30.11
C LYS A 170 -15.27 -10.81 -29.20
N ALA A 171 -16.51 -10.91 -29.63
CA ALA A 171 -17.55 -11.65 -28.92
C ALA A 171 -17.54 -13.15 -29.27
N GLY A 172 -18.38 -13.94 -28.59
CA GLY A 172 -18.37 -15.42 -28.60
C GLY A 172 -18.56 -16.15 -29.94
N ALA A 173 -18.79 -15.44 -31.06
CA ALA A 173 -18.80 -16.00 -32.42
C ALA A 173 -17.66 -15.49 -33.33
N GLY A 174 -16.71 -14.73 -32.77
CA GLY A 174 -15.65 -14.08 -33.52
C GLY A 174 -16.04 -12.76 -34.18
N GLU A 175 -17.28 -12.30 -33.97
CA GLU A 175 -17.75 -10.98 -34.41
C GLU A 175 -17.24 -9.90 -33.45
N PHE A 176 -16.79 -8.77 -33.99
CA PHE A 176 -16.42 -7.62 -33.18
C PHE A 176 -17.64 -6.77 -32.85
N ILE A 177 -17.86 -6.52 -31.57
CA ILE A 177 -18.83 -5.54 -31.08
C ILE A 177 -18.08 -4.23 -30.84
N SER A 178 -18.67 -3.11 -31.24
CA SER A 178 -18.11 -1.78 -31.02
C SER A 178 -18.80 -1.08 -29.87
N THR A 179 -18.00 -0.56 -28.94
CA THR A 179 -18.41 0.35 -27.89
C THR A 179 -17.73 1.69 -28.16
N SER A 180 -18.53 2.75 -28.23
CA SER A 180 -18.01 4.09 -28.39
C SER A 180 -18.85 5.06 -27.60
N TYR A 181 -18.17 5.98 -26.92
CA TYR A 181 -18.81 7.11 -26.29
C TYR A 181 -17.86 8.30 -26.29
N THR A 182 -18.48 9.47 -26.22
CA THR A 182 -17.77 10.73 -25.97
C THR A 182 -18.19 11.20 -24.58
N GLY A 183 -17.31 10.97 -23.62
CA GLY A 183 -17.42 11.50 -22.27
C GLY A 183 -17.19 13.01 -22.27
N LYS A 184 -17.53 13.65 -21.16
CA LYS A 184 -17.05 15.00 -20.89
C LYS A 184 -15.73 14.87 -20.14
N PRO A 185 -14.64 15.53 -20.60
CA PRO A 185 -13.41 15.53 -19.83
C PRO A 185 -13.68 16.09 -18.45
N ASP A 186 -13.14 15.47 -17.40
CA ASP A 186 -13.02 16.14 -16.11
C ASP A 186 -11.90 17.18 -16.22
N ILE A 187 -12.26 18.34 -16.78
CA ILE A 187 -11.33 19.43 -17.05
C ILE A 187 -10.76 20.06 -15.77
N ASN A 188 -11.30 19.71 -14.60
CA ASN A 188 -10.90 20.30 -13.31
C ASN A 188 -9.96 19.40 -12.51
N ALA A 189 -9.69 18.18 -12.97
CA ALA A 189 -8.79 17.28 -12.27
C ALA A 189 -7.33 17.68 -12.56
N GLU A 190 -6.66 18.15 -11.51
CA GLU A 190 -5.24 18.52 -11.51
C GLU A 190 -4.42 17.38 -10.93
N TYR A 191 -3.55 16.79 -11.75
CA TYR A 191 -2.73 15.65 -11.38
C TYR A 191 -1.31 16.12 -11.05
N PRO A 192 -0.80 15.87 -9.84
CA PRO A 192 0.56 16.25 -9.49
C PRO A 192 1.56 15.36 -10.24
N VAL A 193 2.54 15.98 -10.88
CA VAL A 193 3.60 15.31 -11.62
C VAL A 193 4.94 15.79 -11.08
N SER A 194 5.86 14.88 -10.76
CA SER A 194 7.22 15.21 -10.29
C SER A 194 8.22 14.88 -11.39
N GLY A 195 8.86 15.89 -11.98
CA GLY A 195 9.94 15.70 -12.95
C GLY A 195 9.52 15.20 -14.33
N SER A 196 8.94 14.00 -14.42
CA SER A 196 8.48 13.37 -15.67
C SER A 196 7.03 12.90 -15.60
N LEU A 197 6.33 12.95 -16.73
CA LEU A 197 4.97 12.47 -16.88
C LEU A 197 5.03 10.96 -17.05
N GLN A 198 4.61 10.21 -16.04
CA GLN A 198 4.54 8.76 -16.12
C GLN A 198 3.13 8.32 -16.46
N LEU A 199 2.99 7.65 -17.60
CA LEU A 199 1.75 7.05 -18.09
C LEU A 199 1.86 5.54 -18.01
N ALA A 200 0.87 4.90 -17.41
CA ALA A 200 0.72 3.44 -17.40
C ALA A 200 -0.71 3.08 -17.76
N PHE A 201 -0.89 2.11 -18.64
CA PHE A 201 -2.23 1.59 -18.96
C PHE A 201 -2.52 0.37 -18.09
N SER A 202 -3.80 0.07 -17.87
CA SER A 202 -4.25 -1.10 -17.13
C SER A 202 -3.93 -2.41 -17.87
N GLU A 203 -4.81 -3.41 -17.84
CA GLU A 203 -4.54 -4.78 -18.31
C GLU A 203 -4.14 -4.87 -19.80
N HIS A 204 -4.44 -3.84 -20.59
CA HIS A 204 -4.21 -3.83 -22.03
C HIS A 204 -3.26 -2.70 -22.43
N GLN A 205 -1.98 -3.02 -22.67
CA GLN A 205 -1.01 -2.04 -23.15
C GLN A 205 -1.26 -1.67 -24.62
N PRO A 206 -1.24 -0.37 -24.97
CA PRO A 206 -1.39 0.07 -26.35
C PRO A 206 -0.16 -0.25 -27.21
N ASP A 207 -0.38 -0.48 -28.50
CA ASP A 207 0.69 -0.63 -29.49
C ASP A 207 1.38 0.70 -29.79
N TYR A 208 0.66 1.81 -29.58
CA TYR A 208 1.07 3.14 -29.99
C TYR A 208 0.49 4.21 -29.07
N VAL A 209 1.33 5.12 -28.58
CA VAL A 209 0.92 6.24 -27.70
C VAL A 209 1.57 7.53 -28.16
N THR A 210 0.74 8.54 -28.43
CA THR A 210 1.20 9.93 -28.60
C THR A 210 0.72 10.81 -27.47
N VAL A 211 1.53 11.81 -27.14
CA VAL A 211 1.24 12.77 -26.09
C VAL A 211 1.38 14.16 -26.68
N LYS A 212 0.36 14.99 -26.42
CA LYS A 212 0.39 16.42 -26.69
C LYS A 212 0.33 17.19 -25.38
N ILE A 213 1.31 18.05 -25.16
CA ILE A 213 1.47 18.84 -23.94
C ILE A 213 1.35 20.31 -24.32
N MET A 214 0.43 21.02 -23.66
CA MET A 214 0.14 22.42 -23.93
C MET A 214 0.26 23.26 -22.66
N GLN A 215 0.92 24.42 -22.77
CA GLN A 215 0.91 25.45 -21.73
C GLN A 215 0.01 26.60 -22.19
N GLY A 216 -1.21 26.68 -21.67
CA GLY A 216 -2.23 27.56 -22.24
C GLY A 216 -2.58 27.11 -23.66
N ASP A 217 -2.34 27.98 -24.65
CA ASP A 217 -2.58 27.70 -26.08
C ASP A 217 -1.31 27.25 -26.83
N GLU A 218 -0.14 27.27 -26.18
CA GLU A 218 1.14 26.90 -26.79
C GLU A 218 1.38 25.39 -26.68
N VAL A 219 1.75 24.75 -27.79
CA VAL A 219 2.14 23.33 -27.83
C VAL A 219 3.63 23.22 -27.50
N ILE A 220 3.94 22.59 -26.38
CA ILE A 220 5.31 22.37 -25.89
C ILE A 220 5.86 21.05 -26.42
N PHE A 221 5.01 20.03 -26.54
CA PHE A 221 5.36 18.70 -27.03
C PHE A 221 4.17 18.10 -27.79
N ASP A 222 4.41 17.41 -28.90
CA ASP A 222 3.40 16.71 -29.71
C ASP A 222 4.11 15.60 -30.52
N ASP A 223 4.36 14.47 -29.88
CA ASP A 223 5.05 13.31 -30.47
C ASP A 223 4.73 12.01 -29.71
N LEU A 224 5.40 10.91 -30.06
CA LEU A 224 5.39 9.65 -29.33
C LEU A 224 5.77 9.82 -27.87
N TYR A 225 5.07 9.12 -26.97
CA TYR A 225 5.37 9.16 -25.54
C TYR A 225 6.81 8.74 -25.21
N GLU A 226 7.38 7.78 -25.94
CA GLU A 226 8.77 7.32 -25.75
C GLU A 226 9.83 8.40 -26.04
N ASN A 227 9.46 9.44 -26.79
CA ASN A 227 10.34 10.58 -27.09
C ASN A 227 10.26 11.69 -26.04
N LEU A 228 9.34 11.60 -25.08
CA LEU A 228 9.16 12.62 -24.05
C LEU A 228 10.33 12.61 -23.07
N THR A 229 10.95 13.77 -22.87
CA THR A 229 12.06 13.95 -21.92
C THR A 229 11.63 14.77 -20.71
N THR A 230 12.40 14.71 -19.62
CA THR A 230 12.18 15.56 -18.44
C THR A 230 12.32 17.05 -18.76
N ASN A 231 13.05 17.43 -19.81
CA ASN A 231 13.22 18.83 -20.20
C ASN A 231 11.95 19.42 -20.82
N ASP A 232 11.06 18.60 -21.38
CA ASP A 232 9.84 19.06 -22.05
C ASP A 232 8.76 19.52 -21.06
N ILE A 233 8.84 19.04 -19.80
CA ILE A 233 7.86 19.37 -18.75
C ILE A 233 8.46 19.86 -17.44
N GLY A 234 9.78 19.75 -17.25
CA GLY A 234 10.49 19.88 -15.97
C GLY A 234 10.51 21.27 -15.33
N GLU A 235 9.68 22.19 -15.81
CA GLU A 235 9.50 23.50 -15.21
C GLU A 235 8.53 23.44 -14.03
N THR A 236 9.06 23.77 -12.86
CA THR A 236 8.38 23.69 -11.57
C THR A 236 7.24 24.71 -11.45
N ASN A 237 6.13 24.34 -10.81
CA ASN A 237 4.94 25.17 -10.58
C ASN A 237 4.21 25.60 -11.87
N LYS A 238 4.34 24.82 -12.95
CA LYS A 238 3.59 25.02 -14.18
C LYS A 238 2.45 24.01 -14.31
N LYS A 239 1.35 24.47 -14.92
CA LYS A 239 0.22 23.63 -15.30
C LYS A 239 0.28 23.38 -16.80
N PHE A 240 0.10 22.12 -17.18
CA PHE A 240 0.07 21.69 -18.57
C PHE A 240 -1.23 20.95 -18.85
N ASN A 241 -1.88 21.28 -19.96
CA ASN A 241 -2.98 20.50 -20.51
C ASN A 241 -2.38 19.36 -21.32
N ILE A 242 -2.76 18.13 -21.01
CA ILE A 242 -2.21 16.93 -21.62
C ILE A 242 -3.31 16.20 -22.37
N GLU A 243 -3.04 15.86 -23.63
CA GLU A 243 -3.84 14.93 -24.42
C GLU A 243 -3.02 13.68 -24.71
N VAL A 244 -3.54 12.51 -24.35
CA VAL A 244 -2.91 11.22 -24.61
C VAL A 244 -3.79 10.47 -25.60
N ASN A 245 -3.25 10.09 -26.75
CA ASN A 245 -3.92 9.22 -27.70
C ASN A 245 -3.25 7.84 -27.66
N ALA A 246 -3.99 6.84 -27.22
CA ALA A 246 -3.55 5.45 -27.17
C ALA A 246 -4.27 4.63 -28.25
N LYS A 247 -3.55 3.75 -28.93
CA LYS A 247 -4.07 2.95 -30.03
C LYS A 247 -3.65 1.49 -29.93
N TRP A 248 -4.62 0.61 -30.17
CA TRP A 248 -4.49 -0.83 -30.29
C TRP A 248 -4.86 -1.22 -31.72
N TYR A 249 -3.93 -1.78 -32.47
CA TYR A 249 -4.14 -2.12 -33.88
C TYR A 249 -4.97 -3.41 -34.02
N GLU A 250 -5.79 -3.44 -35.07
CA GLU A 250 -6.47 -4.66 -35.47
C GLU A 250 -5.45 -5.70 -35.94
N SER A 251 -5.51 -6.89 -35.36
CA SER A 251 -4.73 -8.05 -35.76
C SER A 251 -5.61 -9.30 -35.71
N ALA A 252 -5.28 -10.31 -36.52
CA ALA A 252 -6.03 -11.56 -36.59
C ALA A 252 -6.08 -12.31 -35.24
N ASP A 253 -5.04 -12.12 -34.42
CA ASP A 253 -4.87 -12.79 -33.14
C ASP A 253 -5.41 -11.97 -31.95
N ASN A 254 -5.76 -10.70 -32.16
CA ASN A 254 -6.22 -9.83 -31.08
C ASN A 254 -7.70 -10.07 -30.75
N GLU A 255 -8.02 -10.05 -29.47
CA GLU A 255 -9.40 -10.12 -28.96
C GLU A 255 -10.07 -8.75 -28.89
N PHE A 256 -9.30 -7.67 -29.08
CA PHE A 256 -9.80 -6.31 -29.10
C PHE A 256 -8.90 -5.41 -29.94
N TYR A 257 -9.42 -4.26 -30.34
CA TYR A 257 -8.66 -3.16 -30.93
C TYR A 257 -9.45 -1.87 -30.81
N GLY A 258 -8.77 -0.73 -30.96
CA GLY A 258 -9.43 0.54 -30.81
C GLY A 258 -8.49 1.70 -30.56
N GLU A 259 -9.07 2.83 -30.21
CA GLU A 259 -8.35 4.03 -29.82
C GLU A 259 -9.06 4.73 -28.66
N ALA A 260 -8.26 5.29 -27.76
CA ALA A 260 -8.71 5.99 -26.58
C ALA A 260 -7.99 7.33 -26.46
N LEU A 261 -8.76 8.38 -26.21
CA LEU A 261 -8.28 9.74 -25.97
C LEU A 261 -8.51 10.13 -24.52
N TYR A 262 -7.44 10.48 -23.83
CA TYR A 262 -7.47 10.99 -22.46
C TYR A 262 -7.09 12.46 -22.47
N LYS A 263 -7.76 13.28 -21.65
CA LYS A 263 -7.42 14.69 -21.46
C LYS A 263 -7.42 15.04 -19.99
N PHE A 264 -6.37 15.68 -19.51
CA PHE A 264 -6.23 16.09 -18.12
C PHE A 264 -5.28 17.28 -17.96
N THR A 265 -5.30 17.90 -16.77
CA THR A 265 -4.34 18.94 -16.40
C THR A 265 -3.29 18.36 -15.46
N ALA A 266 -2.02 18.47 -15.81
CA ALA A 266 -0.91 18.14 -14.92
C ALA A 266 -0.35 19.38 -14.24
N ASN A 267 -0.12 19.31 -12.93
CA ASN A 267 0.61 20.33 -12.17
C ASN A 267 2.02 19.81 -11.89
N VAL A 268 3.01 20.33 -12.60
CA VAL A 268 4.38 19.84 -12.54
C VAL A 268 5.13 20.53 -11.40
N SER A 269 5.60 19.71 -10.47
CA SER A 269 6.53 20.11 -9.41
C SER A 269 7.95 19.77 -9.81
N ALA A 270 8.90 20.43 -9.14
CA ALA A 270 10.31 20.07 -9.25
C ALA A 270 10.52 18.55 -9.03
N PRO A 271 11.46 17.92 -9.74
CA PRO A 271 11.74 16.52 -9.53
C PRO A 271 12.17 16.28 -8.08
N ALA A 272 11.72 15.15 -7.52
CA ALA A 272 12.27 14.60 -6.30
C ALA A 272 13.79 14.49 -6.43
N TYR A 273 14.52 14.87 -5.39
CA TYR A 273 15.94 14.57 -5.29
C TYR A 273 16.29 14.20 -3.85
N PHE A 274 17.32 13.37 -3.70
CA PHE A 274 17.77 12.86 -2.42
C PHE A 274 19.27 13.14 -2.20
N TYR A 275 19.72 13.02 -0.97
CA TYR A 275 21.14 13.02 -0.63
C TYR A 275 21.36 12.45 0.76
N LEU A 276 22.50 11.79 0.93
CA LEU A 276 23.01 11.42 2.24
C LEU A 276 23.73 12.60 2.87
N GLY A 277 23.53 12.78 4.17
CA GLY A 277 24.26 13.78 4.93
C GLY A 277 25.73 13.45 5.13
N GLU A 278 26.07 12.17 5.17
CA GLU A 278 27.45 11.69 5.26
C GLU A 278 27.56 10.45 4.37
N ASP A 279 28.71 10.25 3.72
CA ASP A 279 28.98 9.07 2.90
C ASP A 279 29.74 7.98 3.66
N THR A 280 30.15 8.25 4.91
CA THR A 280 30.97 7.37 5.73
C THR A 280 30.49 7.40 7.18
N ILE A 281 30.28 6.22 7.76
CA ILE A 281 29.95 6.05 9.18
C ILE A 281 30.76 4.90 9.79
N GLU A 282 30.82 4.81 11.12
CA GLU A 282 31.35 3.61 11.79
C GLU A 282 30.23 2.58 12.03
N HIS A 283 30.54 1.28 11.95
CA HIS A 283 29.55 0.23 12.18
C HIS A 283 28.82 0.39 13.54
N GLY A 284 27.48 0.35 13.52
CA GLY A 284 26.65 0.64 14.69
C GLY A 284 26.18 2.09 14.81
N GLU A 285 26.48 2.94 13.84
CA GLU A 285 25.97 4.32 13.73
C GLU A 285 24.77 4.41 12.77
N PHE A 286 24.41 5.63 12.38
CA PHE A 286 23.33 5.90 11.45
C PHE A 286 23.70 7.04 10.51
N VAL A 287 23.00 7.12 9.38
CA VAL A 287 23.10 8.24 8.44
C VAL A 287 21.75 8.95 8.32
N VAL A 288 21.80 10.24 7.98
CA VAL A 288 20.63 11.05 7.65
C VAL A 288 20.42 11.03 6.14
N LEU A 289 19.27 10.53 5.68
CA LEU A 289 18.83 10.66 4.29
C LEU A 289 17.83 11.80 4.21
N THR A 290 18.10 12.78 3.34
CA THR A 290 17.22 13.92 3.11
C THR A 290 16.69 13.88 1.68
N GLY A 291 15.41 14.18 1.51
CA GLY A 291 14.77 14.35 0.22
C GLY A 291 14.06 15.70 0.13
N LYS A 292 13.92 16.25 -1.07
CA LYS A 292 13.14 17.46 -1.34
C LYS A 292 12.25 17.24 -2.56
N ASN A 293 11.21 18.07 -2.68
CA ASN A 293 10.20 18.00 -3.73
C ASN A 293 9.45 16.66 -3.74
N ILE A 294 9.28 16.07 -2.55
CA ILE A 294 8.55 14.83 -2.37
C ILE A 294 7.07 15.17 -2.19
N LEU A 295 6.25 14.76 -3.17
CA LEU A 295 4.82 15.03 -3.19
C LEU A 295 4.04 14.21 -2.16
N ASP A 296 4.40 12.93 -2.01
CA ASP A 296 3.85 12.03 -1.00
C ASP A 296 5.00 11.31 -0.28
N ILE A 297 5.12 11.52 1.02
CA ILE A 297 6.14 10.89 1.84
C ILE A 297 5.99 9.35 1.87
N ASN A 298 4.77 8.85 1.66
CA ASN A 298 4.50 7.41 1.64
C ASN A 298 4.85 6.75 0.31
N SER A 299 5.10 7.54 -0.75
CA SER A 299 5.54 7.00 -2.04
C SER A 299 7.04 6.72 -2.09
N ILE A 300 7.79 7.07 -1.05
CA ILE A 300 9.24 6.83 -1.02
C ILE A 300 9.52 5.35 -0.84
N VAL A 301 10.26 4.77 -1.77
CA VAL A 301 10.76 3.40 -1.70
C VAL A 301 12.25 3.44 -1.38
N PHE A 302 12.68 2.64 -0.39
CA PHE A 302 14.07 2.49 0.01
C PHE A 302 14.48 1.03 -0.06
N LYS A 303 15.66 0.77 -0.64
CA LYS A 303 16.32 -0.54 -0.64
C LYS A 303 17.79 -0.37 -0.27
N SER A 304 18.36 -1.41 0.34
CA SER A 304 19.81 -1.48 0.60
C SER A 304 20.38 -2.81 0.14
N GLU A 305 21.59 -2.77 -0.38
CA GLU A 305 22.39 -3.95 -0.75
C GLU A 305 23.80 -3.81 -0.17
N PRO A 306 24.22 -4.68 0.78
CA PRO A 306 23.43 -5.72 1.45
C PRO A 306 22.21 -5.17 2.24
N SER A 307 21.27 -6.06 2.60
CA SER A 307 20.12 -5.65 3.42
C SER A 307 20.57 -5.19 4.81
N ILE A 308 20.12 -4.01 5.25
CA ILE A 308 20.28 -3.54 6.63
C ILE A 308 19.16 -4.03 7.56
N ASN A 309 18.22 -4.83 7.05
CA ASN A 309 17.04 -5.35 7.78
C ASN A 309 16.24 -4.25 8.50
N TYR A 310 16.17 -3.07 7.88
CA TYR A 310 15.51 -1.90 8.41
C TYR A 310 14.78 -1.15 7.30
N THR A 311 13.55 -0.72 7.57
CA THR A 311 12.77 0.14 6.68
C THR A 311 12.76 1.56 7.26
N PRO A 312 13.36 2.54 6.56
CA PRO A 312 13.36 3.92 7.02
C PRO A 312 11.96 4.48 7.22
N LYS A 313 11.78 5.22 8.31
CA LYS A 313 10.62 6.08 8.53
C LYS A 313 11.01 7.50 8.18
N PHE A 314 10.28 8.10 7.25
CA PHE A 314 10.48 9.48 6.81
C PHE A 314 9.58 10.42 7.61
N TYR A 315 10.09 11.63 7.88
CA TYR A 315 9.39 12.69 8.59
C TYR A 315 9.51 14.00 7.82
N GLN A 316 8.46 14.82 7.85
CA GLN A 316 8.47 16.15 7.25
C GLN A 316 9.28 17.13 8.12
N GLU A 317 10.20 17.88 7.52
CA GLU A 317 10.96 18.98 8.12
C GLU A 317 10.97 20.17 7.14
N GLY A 318 10.03 21.11 7.29
CA GLY A 318 9.87 22.21 6.34
C GLY A 318 9.54 21.70 4.93
N ASP A 319 10.31 22.14 3.93
CA ASP A 319 10.17 21.70 2.52
C ASP A 319 10.87 20.36 2.23
N PHE A 320 11.46 19.73 3.25
CA PHE A 320 12.24 18.51 3.14
C PHE A 320 11.55 17.33 3.82
N VAL A 321 11.91 16.13 3.41
CA VAL A 321 11.64 14.89 4.14
C VAL A 321 12.95 14.30 4.62
N VAL A 322 12.97 13.76 5.84
CA VAL A 322 14.18 13.25 6.47
C VAL A 322 13.93 11.89 7.09
N ALA A 323 14.89 10.98 6.94
CA ALA A 323 14.94 9.72 7.66
C ALA A 323 16.28 9.51 8.35
N LEU A 324 16.24 8.99 9.58
CA LEU A 324 17.40 8.46 10.28
C LEU A 324 17.52 6.96 9.98
N ILE A 325 18.64 6.54 9.40
CA ILE A 325 18.86 5.17 8.91
C ILE A 325 20.02 4.52 9.69
N PRO A 326 19.72 3.69 10.70
CA PRO A 326 20.74 2.99 11.48
C PRO A 326 21.31 1.78 10.74
N VAL A 327 22.64 1.63 10.81
CA VAL A 327 23.33 0.39 10.44
C VAL A 327 23.66 -0.35 11.73
N SER A 328 22.76 -1.26 12.11
CA SER A 328 22.81 -1.96 13.41
C SER A 328 24.11 -2.72 13.61
N ILE A 329 24.70 -2.58 14.79
CA ILE A 329 25.89 -3.34 15.21
C ILE A 329 25.65 -4.86 15.27
N ALA A 330 24.39 -5.30 15.27
CA ALA A 330 24.01 -6.71 15.26
C ALA A 330 24.06 -7.34 13.86
N LEU A 331 24.22 -6.55 12.80
CA LEU A 331 24.39 -7.05 11.45
C LEU A 331 25.79 -7.66 11.27
N GLU A 332 25.90 -8.55 10.30
CA GLU A 332 27.22 -8.93 9.79
C GLU A 332 27.89 -7.70 9.17
N TYR A 333 29.16 -7.48 9.51
CA TYR A 333 29.89 -6.31 9.04
C TYR A 333 30.06 -6.35 7.51
N SER A 334 29.66 -5.26 6.86
CA SER A 334 29.96 -4.96 5.46
C SER A 334 30.73 -3.64 5.40
N PRO A 335 31.80 -3.52 4.58
CA PRO A 335 32.55 -2.28 4.44
C PRO A 335 31.78 -1.19 3.68
N SER A 336 30.72 -1.57 2.97
CA SER A 336 29.86 -0.62 2.26
C SER A 336 28.43 -1.15 2.08
N TYR A 337 27.52 -0.22 1.82
CA TYR A 337 26.13 -0.48 1.44
C TYR A 337 25.76 0.41 0.25
N LYS A 338 25.08 -0.16 -0.75
CA LYS A 338 24.40 0.60 -1.79
C LYS A 338 22.96 0.86 -1.37
N PHE A 339 22.57 2.12 -1.22
CA PHE A 339 21.19 2.52 -0.98
C PHE A 339 20.55 2.97 -2.29
N THR A 340 19.37 2.44 -2.60
CA THR A 340 18.56 2.87 -3.74
C THR A 340 17.28 3.48 -3.19
N VAL A 341 17.04 4.75 -3.53
CA VAL A 341 15.88 5.52 -3.07
C VAL A 341 15.11 5.99 -4.28
N SER A 342 13.79 5.80 -4.28
CA SER A 342 12.94 6.30 -5.36
C SER A 342 11.67 6.96 -4.86
N SER A 343 11.25 8.01 -5.55
CA SER A 343 9.96 8.69 -5.36
C SER A 343 9.63 9.55 -6.57
N GLY A 344 8.35 9.66 -6.92
CA GLY A 344 7.91 10.53 -8.01
C GLY A 344 8.62 10.27 -9.34
N GLY A 345 8.93 9.00 -9.64
CA GLY A 345 9.62 8.59 -10.87
C GLY A 345 11.13 8.76 -10.89
N VAL A 346 11.71 9.42 -9.89
CA VAL A 346 13.16 9.57 -9.73
C VAL A 346 13.70 8.41 -8.92
N THR A 347 14.84 7.86 -9.34
CA THR A 347 15.61 6.87 -8.57
C THR A 347 17.03 7.37 -8.42
N GLU A 348 17.53 7.40 -7.19
CA GLU A 348 18.91 7.77 -6.86
C GLU A 348 19.60 6.63 -6.10
N GLU A 349 20.89 6.50 -6.35
CA GLU A 349 21.75 5.52 -5.68
C GLU A 349 22.84 6.21 -4.88
N PHE A 350 23.08 5.72 -3.67
CA PHE A 350 24.12 6.21 -2.77
C PHE A 350 25.00 5.07 -2.30
N ASN A 351 26.31 5.31 -2.25
CA ASN A 351 27.25 4.39 -1.61
C ASN A 351 27.56 4.91 -0.21
N LEU A 352 27.21 4.15 0.81
CA LEU A 352 27.58 4.39 2.20
C LEU A 352 28.78 3.52 2.55
N ASN A 353 29.92 4.14 2.86
CA ASN A 353 31.09 3.48 3.42
C ASN A 353 30.87 3.23 4.91
N VAL A 354 31.27 2.06 5.39
CA VAL A 354 31.15 1.69 6.79
C VAL A 354 32.49 1.21 7.31
N THR A 355 33.09 1.98 8.22
CA THR A 355 34.35 1.58 8.84
C THR A 355 34.08 0.56 9.95
N GLU A 356 34.91 -0.48 10.02
CA GLU A 356 34.79 -1.47 11.09
C GLU A 356 35.01 -0.81 12.45
N ARG A 357 34.04 -0.97 13.36
CA ARG A 357 34.20 -0.52 14.73
C ARG A 357 35.30 -1.34 15.39
N ALA A 358 36.32 -0.66 15.93
CA ALA A 358 37.46 -1.34 16.54
C ALA A 358 37.00 -2.38 17.58
N LYS A 359 37.28 -3.67 17.30
CA LYS A 359 36.97 -4.80 18.20
C LYS A 359 37.83 -4.73 19.46
N LYS A 360 37.43 -3.85 20.39
CA LYS A 360 38.01 -3.80 21.73
C LYS A 360 37.75 -5.14 22.42
N SER A 361 38.69 -5.58 23.25
CA SER A 361 38.61 -6.86 23.98
C SER A 361 37.27 -7.05 24.68
N ASN A 362 36.85 -8.32 24.83
CA ASN A 362 35.66 -8.66 25.59
C ASN A 362 35.72 -8.05 26.99
N ILE A 363 34.56 -7.59 27.46
CA ILE A 363 34.38 -7.13 28.83
C ILE A 363 34.05 -8.36 29.69
N TYR A 364 34.78 -8.55 30.78
CA TYR A 364 34.49 -9.62 31.74
C TYR A 364 33.76 -9.06 32.95
N SER A 365 32.50 -9.47 33.11
CA SER A 365 31.61 -9.06 34.20
C SER A 365 31.65 -10.10 35.33
N LYS A 366 31.70 -9.63 36.58
CA LYS A 366 31.68 -10.45 37.80
C LYS A 366 30.28 -10.54 38.44
N ALA A 367 29.24 -10.13 37.71
CA ALA A 367 27.87 -10.14 38.19
C ALA A 367 27.50 -11.53 38.73
N PRO A 368 26.79 -11.63 39.86
CA PRO A 368 26.48 -12.92 40.46
C PRO A 368 25.48 -13.70 39.59
N ALA A 369 25.59 -15.04 39.59
CA ALA A 369 24.71 -15.91 38.81
C ALA A 369 23.22 -15.70 39.12
N THR A 370 22.87 -15.35 40.36
CA THR A 370 21.50 -15.01 40.78
C THR A 370 20.95 -13.81 40.03
N LEU A 371 21.77 -12.78 39.78
CA LEU A 371 21.37 -11.60 39.01
C LEU A 371 21.18 -11.96 37.54
N VAL A 372 22.13 -12.70 36.94
CA VAL A 372 22.05 -13.14 35.54
C VAL A 372 20.79 -13.98 35.30
N ASN A 373 20.53 -14.97 36.15
CA ASN A 373 19.37 -15.86 36.05
C ASN A 373 18.04 -15.14 36.26
N ARG A 374 18.07 -13.92 36.83
CA ARG A 374 16.89 -13.07 36.95
C ARG A 374 16.72 -12.18 35.72
N THR A 375 17.76 -11.50 35.27
CA THR A 375 17.64 -10.35 34.34
C THR A 375 18.10 -10.62 32.90
N ARG A 376 18.78 -11.73 32.64
CA ARG A 376 19.33 -12.10 31.32
C ARG A 376 18.80 -13.47 30.85
N THR A 377 17.52 -13.72 31.12
CA THR A 377 16.77 -14.88 30.59
C THR A 377 15.91 -14.45 29.41
N GLN A 378 15.53 -15.41 28.55
CA GLN A 378 14.61 -15.13 27.43
C GLN A 378 13.27 -14.58 27.93
N ALA A 379 12.73 -15.14 29.02
CA ALA A 379 11.48 -14.65 29.61
C ALA A 379 11.56 -13.19 30.07
N ALA A 380 12.70 -12.76 30.64
CA ALA A 380 12.90 -11.36 31.03
C ALA A 380 12.99 -10.44 29.81
N LEU A 381 13.66 -10.89 28.74
CA LEU A 381 13.76 -10.16 27.47
C LEU A 381 12.40 -10.05 26.76
N ASP A 382 11.62 -11.13 26.71
CA ASP A 382 10.29 -11.16 26.11
C ASP A 382 9.33 -10.24 26.87
N ALA A 383 9.35 -10.29 28.20
CA ALA A 383 8.55 -9.40 29.05
C ALA A 383 8.91 -7.92 28.82
N PHE A 384 10.21 -7.61 28.76
CA PHE A 384 10.71 -6.27 28.45
C PHE A 384 10.25 -5.80 27.06
N SER A 385 10.45 -6.63 26.04
CA SER A 385 10.09 -6.31 24.65
C SER A 385 8.58 -6.10 24.50
N ASN A 386 7.76 -6.91 25.17
CA ASN A 386 6.31 -6.76 25.18
C ASN A 386 5.86 -5.48 25.89
N ALA A 387 6.45 -5.16 27.04
CA ALA A 387 6.12 -3.95 27.80
C ALA A 387 6.47 -2.67 27.03
N LEU A 388 7.53 -2.70 26.22
CA LEU A 388 8.06 -1.53 25.50
C LEU A 388 7.62 -1.47 24.03
N LYS A 389 6.85 -2.46 23.55
CA LYS A 389 6.41 -2.55 22.15
C LYS A 389 5.74 -1.27 21.65
N SER A 390 4.88 -0.65 22.46
CA SER A 390 4.25 0.64 22.08
C SER A 390 5.27 1.77 22.06
N THR A 391 6.14 1.86 23.06
CA THR A 391 7.19 2.88 23.17
C THR A 391 8.15 2.84 21.98
N VAL A 392 8.46 1.65 21.47
CA VAL A 392 9.33 1.48 20.30
C VAL A 392 8.61 1.86 19.00
N ASN A 393 7.34 1.45 18.84
CA ASN A 393 6.61 1.60 17.58
C ASN A 393 5.98 2.98 17.37
N THR A 394 5.68 3.70 18.45
CA THR A 394 5.13 5.05 18.42
C THR A 394 6.27 6.07 18.51
N ASN A 395 6.25 7.05 17.62
CA ASN A 395 7.25 8.11 17.55
C ASN A 395 6.58 9.47 17.50
N GLU A 396 7.21 10.45 18.13
CA GLU A 396 6.89 11.85 17.90
C GLU A 396 7.38 12.27 16.50
N SER A 397 6.50 12.91 15.73
CA SER A 397 6.84 13.49 14.42
C SER A 397 7.48 14.88 14.53
N VAL A 398 7.63 15.41 15.74
CA VAL A 398 8.28 16.69 16.01
C VAL A 398 9.72 16.43 16.42
N ARG A 399 10.66 17.11 15.77
CA ARG A 399 12.06 17.13 16.18
C ARG A 399 12.23 18.02 17.42
N TYR A 400 12.50 17.42 18.58
CA TYR A 400 12.74 18.17 19.82
C TYR A 400 14.21 18.56 20.01
N TRP A 401 15.13 17.74 19.50
CA TRP A 401 16.56 17.92 19.71
C TRP A 401 17.14 19.04 18.84
N ASP A 402 18.16 19.70 19.37
CA ASP A 402 18.99 20.68 18.66
C ASP A 402 20.44 20.63 19.16
N GLY A 403 21.38 20.90 18.25
CA GLY A 403 22.82 20.85 18.51
C GLY A 403 23.32 19.51 19.07
N VAL A 404 24.40 19.58 19.85
CA VAL A 404 25.05 18.42 20.47
C VAL A 404 24.24 17.85 21.63
N PHE A 405 24.34 16.53 21.80
CA PHE A 405 23.76 15.78 22.91
C PHE A 405 24.73 15.83 24.10
N SER A 406 24.21 16.06 25.30
CA SER A 406 25.03 16.01 26.52
C SER A 406 25.20 14.58 27.01
N GLU A 407 26.23 14.33 27.81
CA GLU A 407 26.33 13.09 28.58
C GLU A 407 25.12 12.94 29.53
N PRO A 408 24.58 11.72 29.71
CA PRO A 408 23.44 11.47 30.61
C PRO A 408 23.82 11.56 32.09
N VAL A 409 25.13 11.52 32.38
CA VAL A 409 25.72 11.71 33.70
C VAL A 409 27.19 12.15 33.53
N SER A 410 27.67 13.10 34.35
CA SER A 410 29.05 13.61 34.25
C SER A 410 30.06 12.64 34.90
N ARG A 411 30.28 11.48 34.29
CA ARG A 411 31.12 10.39 34.80
C ARG A 411 31.87 9.66 33.69
N LEU A 412 32.82 8.82 34.08
CA LEU A 412 33.62 8.00 33.16
C LEU A 412 32.81 6.83 32.60
N ILE A 413 33.00 6.54 31.32
CA ILE A 413 32.46 5.34 30.68
C ILE A 413 33.19 4.10 31.21
N ARG A 414 32.43 3.14 31.74
CA ARG A 414 32.91 1.82 32.13
C ARG A 414 32.96 0.89 30.92
N TRP A 415 31.81 0.74 30.27
CA TRP A 415 31.60 -0.19 29.16
C TRP A 415 30.95 0.55 28.01
N GLY A 416 31.61 0.54 26.85
CA GLY A 416 31.13 1.24 25.67
C GLY A 416 30.23 0.38 24.79
N PHE A 417 29.51 1.06 23.91
CA PHE A 417 28.65 0.50 22.87
C PHE A 417 29.37 -0.53 21.99
N GLY A 418 28.64 -1.58 21.59
CA GLY A 418 29.09 -2.61 20.66
C GLY A 418 30.07 -3.64 21.25
N ARG A 419 30.45 -3.52 22.54
CA ARG A 419 31.37 -4.47 23.17
C ARG A 419 30.66 -5.72 23.66
N THR A 420 31.26 -6.89 23.42
CA THR A 420 30.78 -8.15 23.99
C THR A 420 31.07 -8.22 25.48
N ILE A 421 30.02 -8.40 26.28
CA ILE A 421 30.09 -8.65 27.71
C ILE A 421 29.99 -10.16 27.95
N VAL A 422 30.96 -10.70 28.68
CA VAL A 422 31.04 -12.09 29.12
C VAL A 422 30.89 -12.13 30.63
N VAL A 423 29.82 -12.73 31.13
CA VAL A 423 29.60 -12.85 32.58
C VAL A 423 30.28 -14.11 33.10
N SER A 424 31.33 -13.95 33.90
CA SER A 424 32.20 -15.05 34.32
C SER A 424 31.48 -16.11 35.16
N SER A 425 30.42 -15.75 35.90
CA SER A 425 29.72 -16.68 36.79
C SER A 425 28.82 -17.68 36.07
N THR A 426 28.36 -17.37 34.85
CA THR A 426 27.39 -18.19 34.09
C THR A 426 27.85 -18.47 32.66
N ALA A 427 28.96 -17.88 32.22
CA ALA A 427 29.42 -17.83 30.83
C ALA A 427 28.40 -17.21 29.85
N THR A 428 27.40 -16.48 30.34
CA THR A 428 26.44 -15.74 29.51
C THR A 428 27.16 -14.64 28.74
N GLN A 429 26.82 -14.49 27.45
CA GLN A 429 27.40 -13.46 26.58
C GLN A 429 26.30 -12.63 25.93
N PHE A 430 26.53 -11.32 25.82
CA PHE A 430 25.66 -10.40 25.09
C PHE A 430 26.45 -9.16 24.66
N VAL A 431 25.96 -8.46 23.63
CA VAL A 431 26.56 -7.20 23.17
C VAL A 431 25.99 -6.04 23.98
N ASN A 432 26.84 -5.08 24.36
CA ASN A 432 26.40 -3.84 24.98
C ASN A 432 25.69 -2.96 23.94
N GLN A 433 24.38 -2.77 24.08
CA GLN A 433 23.55 -1.95 23.19
C GLN A 433 23.57 -0.46 23.55
N GLY A 434 24.31 -0.09 24.60
CA GLY A 434 24.44 1.27 25.06
C GLY A 434 25.80 1.56 25.66
N VAL A 435 25.82 2.43 26.65
CA VAL A 435 27.01 2.86 27.37
C VAL A 435 26.73 2.77 28.87
N ASP A 436 27.61 2.08 29.58
CA ASP A 436 27.55 1.99 31.05
C ASP A 436 28.53 2.99 31.67
N TYR A 437 28.04 3.83 32.57
CA TYR A 437 28.85 4.83 33.28
C TYR A 437 29.22 4.35 34.69
N VAL A 438 30.44 4.70 35.12
CA VAL A 438 30.90 4.54 36.50
C VAL A 438 30.31 5.67 37.35
N VAL A 439 29.26 5.38 38.09
CA VAL A 439 28.56 6.37 38.90
C VAL A 439 28.71 6.09 40.39
N ASN A 440 28.43 7.10 41.22
CA ASN A 440 28.18 6.92 42.63
C ASN A 440 26.67 6.79 42.88
N ALA A 441 26.30 6.06 43.93
CA ALA A 441 24.92 6.07 44.42
C ALA A 441 24.50 7.52 44.72
N GLY A 442 23.36 7.96 44.18
CA GLY A 442 22.90 9.34 44.34
C GLY A 442 23.23 10.29 43.19
N ASP A 443 24.06 9.88 42.22
CA ASP A 443 24.29 10.68 41.01
C ASP A 443 22.98 10.88 40.23
N LEU A 444 22.80 12.06 39.63
CA LEU A 444 21.63 12.38 38.83
C LEU A 444 21.78 11.86 37.40
N ALA A 445 20.74 11.21 36.90
CA ALA A 445 20.57 10.96 35.47
C ALA A 445 19.82 12.15 34.86
N VAL A 446 20.36 12.72 33.79
CA VAL A 446 19.80 13.89 33.10
C VAL A 446 19.49 13.61 31.65
N ALA A 447 18.51 14.32 31.09
CA ALA A 447 18.13 14.20 29.68
C ALA A 447 19.27 14.70 28.77
N VAL A 448 19.71 13.85 27.84
CA VAL A 448 20.81 14.17 26.91
C VAL A 448 20.47 15.28 25.90
N ASN A 449 19.19 15.48 25.63
CA ASN A 449 18.67 16.58 24.82
C ASN A 449 17.20 16.82 25.17
N LYS A 450 16.60 17.86 24.61
CA LYS A 450 15.17 18.12 24.77
C LYS A 450 14.34 16.96 24.20
N GLY A 451 13.25 16.61 24.87
CA GLY A 451 12.37 15.55 24.41
C GLY A 451 11.15 15.35 25.31
N LYS A 452 10.33 14.37 24.96
CA LYS A 452 9.13 13.98 25.70
C LYS A 452 9.31 12.64 26.39
N VAL A 453 8.98 12.56 27.66
CA VAL A 453 9.02 11.30 28.40
C VAL A 453 7.91 10.38 27.90
N VAL A 454 8.27 9.25 27.30
CA VAL A 454 7.32 8.29 26.69
C VAL A 454 7.19 6.99 27.48
N TYR A 455 8.09 6.75 28.43
CA TYR A 455 7.99 5.61 29.34
C TYR A 455 8.61 5.92 30.70
N VAL A 456 7.92 5.48 31.74
CA VAL A 456 8.39 5.44 33.13
C VAL A 456 7.92 4.13 33.73
N GLY A 457 8.83 3.30 34.23
CA GLY A 457 8.45 2.02 34.81
C GLY A 457 9.63 1.23 35.36
N GLU A 458 9.36 0.04 35.87
CA GLU A 458 10.37 -0.89 36.37
C GLU A 458 10.20 -2.24 35.68
N GLN A 459 11.29 -2.77 35.13
CA GLN A 459 11.31 -4.06 34.43
C GLN A 459 12.45 -4.91 34.99
N VAL A 460 12.26 -6.23 34.98
CA VAL A 460 13.29 -7.17 35.45
C VAL A 460 14.59 -7.03 34.63
N TYR A 461 14.47 -6.76 33.32
CA TYR A 461 15.62 -6.65 32.42
C TYR A 461 16.45 -5.38 32.62
N SER A 462 15.80 -4.23 32.85
CA SER A 462 16.39 -2.89 32.84
C SER A 462 16.34 -2.15 34.18
N GLY A 463 15.73 -2.74 35.22
CA GLY A 463 15.42 -2.05 36.46
C GLY A 463 14.42 -0.91 36.22
N LYS A 464 14.53 0.14 37.03
CA LYS A 464 13.78 1.37 36.80
C LYS A 464 14.31 2.07 35.56
N LEU A 465 13.39 2.39 34.67
CA LEU A 465 13.63 2.88 33.33
C LEU A 465 12.83 4.15 33.07
N VAL A 466 13.51 5.14 32.49
CA VAL A 466 12.91 6.29 31.82
C VAL A 466 13.28 6.23 30.34
N VAL A 467 12.32 6.48 29.44
CA VAL A 467 12.59 6.65 28.00
C VAL A 467 12.11 8.03 27.57
N VAL A 468 12.99 8.77 26.90
CA VAL A 468 12.71 10.09 26.34
C VAL A 468 12.73 9.99 24.81
N ASP A 469 11.62 10.38 24.17
CA ASP A 469 11.51 10.52 22.72
C ASP A 469 11.93 11.92 22.31
N HIS A 470 12.98 12.01 21.49
CA HIS A 470 13.50 13.26 20.98
C HIS A 470 12.91 13.62 19.60
N GLY A 471 12.04 12.79 19.05
CA GLY A 471 11.47 12.95 17.72
C GLY A 471 12.16 12.11 16.66
N TYR A 472 11.48 11.91 15.54
CA TYR A 472 11.99 11.19 14.37
C TYR A 472 12.43 9.75 14.66
N GLY A 473 11.85 9.15 15.70
CA GLY A 473 12.18 7.82 16.17
C GLY A 473 13.44 7.73 17.03
N LEU A 474 14.13 8.85 17.28
CA LEU A 474 15.30 8.92 18.14
C LEU A 474 14.88 8.94 19.61
N LYS A 475 15.29 7.92 20.38
CA LYS A 475 14.94 7.79 21.81
C LYS A 475 16.17 7.53 22.66
N SER A 476 16.23 8.14 23.84
CA SER A 476 17.21 7.82 24.87
C SER A 476 16.58 7.03 26.01
N TRP A 477 17.33 6.07 26.55
CA TRP A 477 16.89 5.12 27.56
C TRP A 477 17.83 5.19 28.77
N TYR A 478 17.26 5.33 29.97
CA TYR A 478 18.01 5.51 31.21
C TYR A 478 17.62 4.41 32.18
N MET A 479 18.49 3.41 32.34
CA MET A 479 18.21 2.18 33.07
C MET A 479 18.89 2.16 34.44
N ASN A 480 18.50 1.17 35.26
CA ASN A 480 19.04 0.91 36.58
C ASN A 480 18.86 2.06 37.59
N LEU A 481 17.87 2.94 37.42
CA LEU A 481 17.62 4.05 38.34
C LEU A 481 17.20 3.57 39.74
N SER A 482 17.47 4.35 40.78
CA SER A 482 16.97 4.12 42.14
C SER A 482 15.64 4.84 42.39
N SER A 483 15.49 6.05 41.86
CA SER A 483 14.25 6.84 41.85
C SER A 483 14.06 7.58 40.53
N ILE A 484 12.81 7.92 40.22
CA ILE A 484 12.41 8.62 39.00
C ILE A 484 11.73 9.93 39.40
N SER A 485 12.11 11.03 38.78
CA SER A 485 11.65 12.39 39.10
C SER A 485 10.64 12.95 38.07
N VAL A 486 10.36 12.19 37.00
CA VAL A 486 9.48 12.57 35.88
C VAL A 486 8.32 11.59 35.69
N LYS A 487 7.30 12.00 34.93
CA LYS A 487 6.16 11.16 34.52
C LYS A 487 6.02 11.14 32.99
N VAL A 488 5.34 10.11 32.48
CA VAL A 488 4.99 10.01 31.05
C VAL A 488 4.21 11.26 30.61
N GLY A 489 4.63 11.85 29.50
CA GLY A 489 4.08 13.07 28.91
C GLY A 489 4.84 14.35 29.26
N ASP A 490 5.75 14.34 30.22
CA ASP A 490 6.56 15.50 30.56
C ASP A 490 7.49 15.88 29.39
N ILE A 491 7.62 17.18 29.12
CA ILE A 491 8.68 17.71 28.24
C ILE A 491 9.88 18.05 29.12
N VAL A 492 11.03 17.47 28.79
CA VAL A 492 12.29 17.70 29.48
C VAL A 492 13.22 18.49 28.57
N GLU A 493 13.96 19.43 29.13
CA GLU A 493 15.01 20.17 28.43
C GLU A 493 16.36 19.43 28.56
N LYS A 494 17.32 19.75 27.69
CA LYS A 494 18.69 19.21 27.80
C LYS A 494 19.27 19.50 29.19
N GLY A 495 19.79 18.47 29.86
CA GLY A 495 20.29 18.55 31.23
C GLY A 495 19.22 18.48 32.33
N GLY A 496 17.94 18.37 31.96
CA GLY A 496 16.83 18.23 32.92
C GLY A 496 16.91 16.91 33.70
N GLU A 497 16.63 16.95 35.00
CA GLU A 497 16.67 15.78 35.88
C GLU A 497 15.59 14.75 35.49
N LEU A 498 16.00 13.49 35.35
CA LEU A 498 15.12 12.36 35.10
C LEU A 498 14.95 11.46 36.33
N GLY A 499 15.99 11.38 37.16
CA GLY A 499 16.00 10.56 38.36
C GLY A 499 17.40 10.38 38.93
N ILE A 500 17.50 9.47 39.90
CA ILE A 500 18.75 9.16 40.60
C ILE A 500 19.24 7.80 40.14
N VAL A 501 20.52 7.67 39.84
CA VAL A 501 21.14 6.40 39.42
C VAL A 501 21.15 5.40 40.59
N GLY A 502 21.04 4.10 40.28
CA GLY A 502 20.89 3.02 41.26
C GLY A 502 21.43 1.68 40.78
N ASP A 503 20.84 0.62 41.30
CA ASP A 503 21.21 -0.78 41.03
C ASP A 503 19.99 -1.71 40.84
N THR A 504 18.88 -1.16 40.35
CA THR A 504 17.59 -1.89 40.31
C THR A 504 17.50 -2.96 39.22
N GLY A 505 18.34 -2.91 38.18
CA GLY A 505 18.33 -3.85 37.05
C GLY A 505 19.58 -4.74 36.99
N PHE A 506 20.14 -4.93 35.80
CA PHE A 506 21.41 -5.63 35.63
C PHE A 506 22.56 -4.65 35.83
N THR A 507 23.17 -4.70 37.02
CA THR A 507 24.35 -3.91 37.35
C THR A 507 25.50 -4.83 37.73
N ASN A 508 26.69 -4.53 37.24
CA ASN A 508 27.90 -5.29 37.57
C ASN A 508 28.83 -4.41 38.42
N ASP A 509 29.39 -4.99 39.48
CA ASP A 509 30.31 -4.33 40.40
C ASP A 509 29.76 -3.03 41.03
N GLY A 510 28.46 -2.99 41.36
CA GLY A 510 27.80 -1.88 42.06
C GLY A 510 26.85 -1.05 41.20
N VAL A 511 26.61 0.19 41.61
CA VAL A 511 25.71 1.16 40.95
C VAL A 511 26.24 1.51 39.56
N ASN A 512 25.39 1.47 38.53
CA ASN A 512 25.71 1.94 37.19
C ASN A 512 24.51 2.68 36.56
N LEU A 513 24.80 3.59 35.63
CA LEU A 513 23.80 4.08 34.68
C LEU A 513 24.07 3.37 33.36
N HIS A 514 23.08 2.61 32.90
CA HIS A 514 23.09 2.08 31.55
C HIS A 514 22.24 2.99 30.66
N TYR A 515 22.88 3.58 29.66
CA TYR A 515 22.28 4.55 28.75
C TYR A 515 22.28 3.99 27.33
N GLU A 516 21.13 3.95 26.68
CA GLU A 516 21.03 3.57 25.27
C GLU A 516 20.44 4.72 24.45
N LEU A 517 20.88 4.80 23.20
CA LEU A 517 20.26 5.63 22.19
C LEU A 517 19.74 4.71 21.08
N THR A 518 18.50 4.90 20.66
CA THR A 518 17.88 4.05 19.63
C THR A 518 17.19 4.89 18.56
N ILE A 519 17.19 4.39 17.33
CA ILE A 519 16.37 4.88 16.23
C ILE A 519 15.36 3.80 15.90
N ASN A 520 14.07 4.07 16.16
CA ASN A 520 12.97 3.12 15.92
C ASN A 520 13.21 1.73 16.57
N GLY A 521 13.86 1.73 17.74
CA GLY A 521 14.20 0.50 18.47
C GLY A 521 15.51 -0.17 18.06
N VAL A 522 16.21 0.33 17.05
CA VAL A 522 17.56 -0.13 16.70
C VAL A 522 18.58 0.64 17.52
N PRO A 523 19.40 -0.01 18.37
CA PRO A 523 20.45 0.65 19.12
C PRO A 523 21.53 1.24 18.23
N VAL A 524 21.94 2.47 18.53
CA VAL A 524 22.98 3.19 17.80
C VAL A 524 24.03 3.76 18.76
N CYS A 525 25.25 3.90 18.26
CA CYS A 525 26.35 4.50 18.99
C CYS A 525 26.04 5.98 19.31
N PRO A 526 26.11 6.40 20.60
CA PRO A 526 25.81 7.78 20.96
C PRO A 526 26.97 8.76 20.76
N TYR A 527 28.22 8.29 20.64
CA TYR A 527 29.40 9.16 20.68
C TYR A 527 29.42 10.28 19.62
N PRO A 528 29.05 10.03 18.35
CA PRO A 528 29.07 11.10 17.34
C PRO A 528 28.17 12.30 17.71
N LEU A 529 27.05 12.05 18.40
CA LEU A 529 26.08 13.08 18.75
C LEU A 529 26.57 13.99 19.88
N ASN A 530 27.50 13.49 20.71
CA ASN A 530 28.08 14.26 21.80
C ASN A 530 29.08 15.31 21.29
N GLU A 531 29.69 15.06 20.14
CA GLU A 531 30.69 15.93 19.52
C GLU A 531 30.08 16.82 18.43
N GLU A 532 29.27 16.25 17.55
CA GLU A 532 28.81 16.93 16.33
C GLU A 532 27.28 17.14 16.30
N GLY A 533 26.53 16.47 17.17
CA GLY A 533 25.07 16.43 17.10
C GLY A 533 24.59 15.64 15.87
N ILE A 534 23.38 15.94 15.40
CA ILE A 534 22.85 15.36 14.16
C ILE A 534 22.83 16.47 13.11
N LYS A 535 23.68 16.33 12.08
CA LYS A 535 23.74 17.27 10.96
C LYS A 535 22.51 17.12 10.08
N MET A 536 21.53 18.01 10.28
CA MET A 536 20.37 18.14 9.42
C MET A 536 20.79 18.99 8.22
N TYR A 537 21.01 18.35 7.08
CA TYR A 537 21.31 19.05 5.84
C TYR A 537 20.03 19.60 5.20
N VAL A 538 19.22 20.35 5.92
CA VAL A 538 18.02 21.03 5.40
C VAL A 538 18.41 22.38 4.82
N GLY A 539 18.88 22.37 3.56
CA GLY A 539 19.49 23.51 2.86
C GLY A 539 19.90 23.18 1.42
N GLU A 540 21.05 23.69 0.96
CA GLU A 540 21.65 23.29 -0.33
C GLU A 540 22.29 21.89 -0.22
N LYS A 541 22.26 21.12 -1.33
CA LYS A 541 22.94 19.82 -1.43
C LYS A 541 24.42 20.04 -1.06
N PRO A 542 25.00 19.27 -0.11
CA PRO A 542 26.43 19.37 0.16
C PRO A 542 27.19 19.11 -1.15
N ALA A 543 28.19 19.95 -1.44
CA ALA A 543 29.00 19.79 -2.65
C ALA A 543 29.57 18.36 -2.68
N GLN A 544 29.22 17.58 -3.70
CA GLN A 544 29.84 16.27 -3.87
C GLN A 544 31.34 16.46 -4.16
N PRO A 545 32.22 15.62 -3.60
CA PRO A 545 33.60 15.59 -4.05
C PRO A 545 33.63 15.39 -5.56
N GLU A 546 34.31 16.27 -6.29
CA GLU A 546 34.55 16.08 -7.71
C GLU A 546 35.24 14.70 -7.90
N GLU A 547 34.72 13.87 -8.80
CA GLU A 547 35.43 12.66 -9.21
C GLU A 547 36.84 13.07 -9.63
N PRO A 548 37.89 12.35 -9.18
CA PRO A 548 39.24 12.67 -9.62
C PRO A 548 39.26 12.56 -11.14
N SER A 549 39.51 13.69 -11.81
CA SER A 549 39.68 13.75 -13.25
C SER A 549 40.70 12.68 -13.64
N GLU A 550 40.32 11.76 -14.52
CA GLU A 550 41.26 10.82 -15.12
C GLU A 550 42.39 11.62 -15.78
N GLU A 551 43.53 11.72 -15.10
CA GLU A 551 44.76 12.20 -15.70
C GLU A 551 45.12 11.23 -16.82
N PRO A 552 45.24 11.68 -18.08
CA PRO A 552 45.62 10.80 -19.17
C PRO A 552 47.03 10.28 -18.90
N ALA A 553 47.17 8.95 -18.92
CA ALA A 553 48.44 8.26 -18.76
C ALA A 553 49.49 8.86 -19.71
N GLU A 554 50.53 9.46 -19.13
CA GLU A 554 51.72 9.85 -19.87
C GLU A 554 52.33 8.59 -20.50
N THR A 555 52.21 8.47 -21.81
CA THR A 555 52.99 7.52 -22.59
C THR A 555 54.45 7.95 -22.54
N GLU A 556 55.25 7.27 -21.72
CA GLU A 556 56.71 7.27 -21.84
C GLU A 556 57.08 6.77 -23.25
N THR A 557 57.47 7.69 -24.13
CA THR A 557 58.25 7.36 -25.32
C THR A 557 59.68 7.09 -24.89
N ALA A 558 60.10 5.83 -25.01
CA ALA A 558 61.51 5.45 -24.91
C ALA A 558 62.28 6.00 -26.12
N GLU A 559 63.31 6.81 -25.85
CA GLU A 559 64.49 7.02 -26.71
C GLU A 559 65.76 6.64 -25.94
#